data_AF-A0A9D4IQ81-F1
#
_entry.id   AF-A0A9D4IQ81-F1
#
_cell.length_a   1.000
_cell.length_b   1.000
_cell.length_c   1.000
_cell.angle_alpha   90.00
_cell.angle_beta   90.00
_cell.angle_gamma   90.00
#
_symmetry.space_group_name_H-M   'P 1'
#
loop_
_entity.id
_entity.type
_entity.pdbx_description
1 polymer ?
#
loop_
_entity_poly.entity_id
_entity_poly.type
_entity_poly.pdbx_seq_one_letter_code
_entity_poly.pdbx_strand_id
1 'polypeptide(L)'
;MRTFELLKRDNGHDISNNVTFRIPSSVNEIVCKLTGSSLKEVLKNSVYDTHVSVVRDKLRFASNIIVALFKGPIGSIIEHLESIFTNEDHNINTIVMVGGFSESKYLQQQIRLAFPDKQVIIPEEAGLAVLKGATMFGYNMRQIETRISRYTFGLALTTSFDVHAHPINRLVIEGPLKGKVFGLFSKLVEIGQALDANTCACTQTFVPQDGITYYDACLYASTSANPQFIDEPECFKIGSFVVNCTDQNGEVGSTTLWMCFGGTEIVVLAVHNISGLNTSAVFNLPE
;
A
#
# COMPACT_ATOMS: atom_id res chain seq x y z
N MET A 1 -19.50 -15.35 -14.84
CA MET A 1 -18.84 -14.44 -13.88
C MET A 1 -19.82 -13.54 -13.13
N ARG A 2 -20.65 -12.72 -13.79
CA ARG A 2 -21.58 -11.79 -13.11
C ARG A 2 -22.46 -12.44 -12.03
N THR A 3 -22.97 -13.64 -12.26
CA THR A 3 -23.77 -14.38 -11.27
C THR A 3 -22.98 -14.72 -10.01
N PHE A 4 -21.70 -15.10 -10.14
CA PHE A 4 -20.81 -15.37 -9.00
C PHE A 4 -20.49 -14.10 -8.20
N GLU A 5 -20.28 -12.98 -8.87
CA GLU A 5 -20.11 -11.68 -8.21
C GLU A 5 -21.37 -11.22 -7.47
N LEU A 6 -22.55 -11.46 -8.04
CA LEU A 6 -23.82 -11.21 -7.34
C LEU A 6 -23.97 -12.09 -6.11
N LEU A 7 -23.48 -13.33 -6.14
CA LEU A 7 -23.52 -14.22 -4.98
C LEU A 7 -22.55 -13.80 -3.88
N LYS A 8 -21.36 -13.29 -4.23
CA LYS A 8 -20.48 -12.66 -3.22
C LYS A 8 -21.18 -11.52 -2.49
N ARG A 9 -22.01 -10.73 -3.19
CA ARG A 9 -22.71 -9.56 -2.65
C ARG A 9 -24.02 -9.91 -1.92
N ASP A 10 -24.78 -10.88 -2.42
CA ASP A 10 -26.16 -11.17 -2.00
C ASP A 10 -26.29 -12.43 -1.10
N ASN A 11 -25.23 -12.77 -0.36
CA ASN A 11 -25.19 -13.90 0.59
C ASN A 11 -26.12 -13.74 1.82
N GLY A 12 -27.21 -13.00 1.66
CA GLY A 12 -27.97 -12.42 2.74
C GLY A 12 -29.45 -12.72 2.80
N HIS A 13 -30.01 -13.42 1.81
CA HIS A 13 -31.37 -13.92 1.95
C HIS A 13 -31.49 -15.42 2.06
N ASP A 14 -30.49 -16.20 1.67
CA ASP A 14 -30.60 -17.64 1.88
C ASP A 14 -29.28 -18.40 1.77
N ILE A 15 -28.54 -18.47 2.88
CA ILE A 15 -27.48 -19.48 3.04
C ILE A 15 -28.11 -20.90 3.08
N SER A 16 -29.45 -21.04 3.06
CA SER A 16 -30.10 -22.33 2.85
C SER A 16 -30.34 -22.66 1.37
N ASN A 17 -30.26 -21.68 0.44
CA ASN A 17 -30.53 -21.98 -0.97
C ASN A 17 -29.29 -22.39 -1.75
N ASN A 18 -29.50 -23.42 -2.56
CA ASN A 18 -28.51 -23.89 -3.51
C ASN A 18 -28.27 -22.84 -4.58
N VAL A 19 -27.00 -22.66 -4.91
CA VAL A 19 -26.51 -21.68 -5.87
C VAL A 19 -26.42 -22.29 -7.25
N THR A 20 -26.92 -21.62 -8.28
CA THR A 20 -26.94 -22.18 -9.64
C THR A 20 -26.19 -21.29 -10.63
N PHE A 21 -25.24 -21.86 -11.36
CA PHE A 21 -24.46 -21.21 -12.41
C PHE A 21 -24.80 -21.80 -13.77
N ARG A 22 -24.95 -20.96 -14.78
CA ARG A 22 -25.02 -21.42 -16.16
C ARG A 22 -23.62 -21.87 -16.61
N ILE A 23 -23.54 -23.03 -17.23
CA ILE A 23 -22.33 -23.53 -17.87
C ILE A 23 -22.53 -23.56 -19.39
N PRO A 24 -21.52 -23.19 -20.20
CA PRO A 24 -21.56 -23.42 -21.63
C PRO A 24 -21.80 -24.90 -21.94
N SER A 25 -22.62 -25.19 -22.95
CA SER A 25 -22.91 -26.57 -23.37
C SER A 25 -21.65 -27.34 -23.76
N SER A 26 -20.66 -26.63 -24.32
CA SER A 26 -19.35 -27.17 -24.68
C SER A 26 -18.59 -27.80 -23.51
N VAL A 27 -18.85 -27.39 -22.26
CA VAL A 27 -18.21 -27.98 -21.08
C VAL A 27 -18.55 -29.47 -20.97
N ASN A 28 -19.83 -29.84 -21.15
CA ASN A 28 -20.23 -31.23 -21.09
C ASN A 28 -19.64 -32.04 -22.25
N GLU A 29 -19.55 -31.46 -23.45
CA GLU A 29 -18.92 -32.10 -24.60
C GLU A 29 -17.42 -32.37 -24.37
N ILE A 30 -16.69 -31.41 -23.80
CA ILE A 30 -15.28 -31.56 -23.45
C ILE A 30 -15.11 -32.66 -22.40
N VAL A 31 -15.95 -32.68 -21.35
CA VAL A 31 -15.90 -33.71 -20.30
C VAL A 31 -16.18 -35.09 -20.88
N CYS A 32 -17.16 -35.24 -21.77
CA CYS A 32 -17.42 -36.49 -22.49
C CYS A 32 -16.20 -36.95 -23.28
N LYS A 33 -15.54 -36.04 -24.01
CA LYS A 33 -14.34 -36.37 -24.81
C LYS A 33 -13.15 -36.79 -23.94
N LEU A 34 -12.96 -36.17 -22.78
CA LEU A 34 -11.82 -36.43 -21.90
C LEU A 34 -12.01 -37.66 -20.99
N THR A 35 -13.23 -37.89 -20.52
CA THR A 35 -13.51 -38.91 -19.50
C THR A 35 -14.29 -40.11 -20.04
N GLY A 36 -14.86 -40.01 -21.24
CA GLY A 36 -15.78 -41.01 -21.78
C GLY A 36 -17.16 -41.02 -21.10
N SER A 37 -17.43 -40.11 -20.17
CA SER A 37 -18.70 -40.02 -19.43
C SER A 37 -19.23 -38.58 -19.41
N SER A 38 -20.53 -38.43 -19.22
CA SER A 38 -21.15 -37.09 -19.10
C SER A 38 -20.70 -36.40 -17.82
N LEU A 39 -20.71 -35.06 -17.81
CA LEU A 39 -20.40 -34.27 -16.60
C LEU A 39 -21.28 -34.66 -15.41
N LYS A 40 -22.53 -35.04 -15.66
CA LYS A 40 -23.45 -35.52 -14.62
C LYS A 40 -22.99 -36.84 -14.00
N GLU A 41 -22.52 -37.78 -14.81
CA GLU A 41 -22.00 -39.07 -14.32
C GLU A 41 -20.68 -38.89 -13.59
N VAL A 42 -19.78 -38.05 -14.13
CA VAL A 42 -18.51 -37.71 -13.48
C VAL A 42 -18.74 -37.10 -12.10
N LEU A 43 -19.66 -36.13 -11.99
CA LEU A 43 -20.00 -35.53 -10.70
C LEU A 43 -20.64 -36.55 -9.75
N LYS A 44 -21.49 -37.43 -10.26
CA LYS A 44 -22.15 -38.47 -9.46
C LYS A 44 -21.17 -39.51 -8.90
N ASN A 45 -20.08 -39.75 -9.60
CA ASN A 45 -19.00 -40.63 -9.15
C ASN A 45 -17.89 -39.88 -8.38
N SER A 46 -18.06 -38.58 -8.14
CA SER A 46 -17.08 -37.76 -7.43
C SER A 46 -17.44 -37.59 -5.96
N VAL A 47 -16.49 -37.06 -5.18
CA VAL A 47 -16.71 -36.62 -3.79
C VAL A 47 -17.76 -35.50 -3.65
N TYR A 48 -18.24 -34.93 -4.76
CA TYR A 48 -19.18 -33.82 -4.79
C TYR A 48 -20.60 -34.22 -5.18
N ASP A 49 -20.93 -35.50 -5.36
CA ASP A 49 -22.27 -35.97 -5.82
C ASP A 49 -23.43 -35.33 -5.03
N THR A 50 -23.32 -35.33 -3.70
CA THR A 50 -24.36 -34.79 -2.80
C THR A 50 -24.41 -33.26 -2.76
N HIS A 51 -23.42 -32.59 -3.33
CA HIS A 51 -23.24 -31.15 -3.20
C HIS A 51 -23.23 -30.39 -4.53
N VAL A 52 -23.01 -31.05 -5.67
CA VAL A 52 -22.96 -30.43 -6.98
C VAL A 52 -23.73 -31.29 -7.97
N SER A 53 -24.75 -30.69 -8.58
CA SER A 53 -25.62 -31.37 -9.54
C SER A 53 -25.73 -30.59 -10.86
N VAL A 54 -25.91 -31.31 -11.95
CA VAL A 54 -26.19 -30.72 -13.26
C VAL A 54 -27.70 -30.66 -13.47
N VAL A 55 -28.23 -29.45 -13.71
CA VAL A 55 -29.63 -29.19 -14.05
C VAL A 55 -29.66 -28.50 -15.41
N ARG A 56 -29.92 -29.28 -16.47
CA ARG A 56 -29.86 -28.81 -17.88
C ARG A 56 -28.48 -28.23 -18.21
N ASP A 57 -28.41 -26.95 -18.59
CA ASP A 57 -27.21 -26.19 -18.89
C ASP A 57 -26.66 -25.44 -17.66
N LYS A 58 -26.95 -25.94 -16.45
CA LYS A 58 -26.57 -25.29 -15.19
C LYS A 58 -25.94 -26.26 -14.20
N LEU A 59 -24.97 -25.77 -13.44
CA LEU A 59 -24.44 -26.42 -12.25
C LEU A 59 -25.09 -25.82 -11.01
N ARG A 60 -25.66 -26.67 -10.17
CA ARG A 60 -26.29 -26.33 -8.91
C ARG A 60 -25.42 -26.83 -7.75
N PHE A 61 -24.92 -25.90 -6.96
CA PHE A 61 -24.08 -26.11 -5.78
C PHE A 61 -24.95 -26.03 -4.52
N ALA A 62 -24.76 -26.97 -3.62
CA ALA A 62 -25.31 -26.90 -2.28
C ALA A 62 -24.67 -25.73 -1.51
N SER A 63 -25.47 -25.05 -0.70
CA SER A 63 -25.03 -23.84 -0.01
C SER A 63 -23.84 -24.08 0.92
N ASN A 64 -23.75 -25.27 1.54
CA ASN A 64 -22.66 -25.65 2.43
C ASN A 64 -21.28 -25.65 1.73
N ILE A 65 -21.20 -26.07 0.46
CA ILE A 65 -19.94 -25.98 -0.31
C ILE A 65 -19.60 -24.53 -0.61
N ILE A 66 -20.58 -23.71 -0.99
CA ILE A 66 -20.35 -22.29 -1.26
C ILE A 66 -19.82 -21.58 0.00
N VAL A 67 -20.42 -21.85 1.16
CA VAL A 67 -19.95 -21.35 2.45
C VAL A 67 -18.52 -21.84 2.75
N ALA A 68 -18.23 -23.12 2.51
CA ALA A 68 -16.90 -23.68 2.74
C ALA A 68 -15.81 -22.97 1.92
N LEU A 69 -16.11 -22.55 0.69
CA LEU A 69 -15.17 -21.78 -0.14
C LEU A 69 -14.78 -20.43 0.48
N PHE A 70 -15.69 -19.80 1.23
CA PHE A 70 -15.43 -18.50 1.86
C PHE A 70 -14.82 -18.60 3.26
N LYS A 71 -14.81 -19.77 3.90
CA LYS A 71 -14.27 -19.93 5.26
C LYS A 71 -12.81 -19.53 5.37
N GLY A 72 -11.97 -20.00 4.45
CA GLY A 72 -10.53 -19.69 4.45
C GLY A 72 -10.25 -18.19 4.36
N PRO A 73 -10.71 -17.50 3.30
CA PRO A 73 -10.52 -16.06 3.16
C PRO A 73 -11.09 -15.24 4.34
N ILE A 74 -12.26 -15.61 4.86
CA ILE A 74 -12.86 -14.91 6.01
C ILE A 74 -12.03 -15.13 7.28
N GLY A 75 -11.53 -16.35 7.51
CA GLY A 75 -10.63 -16.64 8.61
C GLY A 75 -9.38 -15.76 8.58
N SER A 76 -8.73 -15.65 7.42
CA SER A 76 -7.56 -14.77 7.27
C SER A 76 -7.88 -13.28 7.49
N ILE A 77 -9.08 -12.82 7.14
CA ILE A 77 -9.52 -11.44 7.45
C ILE A 77 -9.66 -11.26 8.97
N ILE A 78 -10.26 -12.23 9.67
CA ILE A 78 -10.42 -12.18 11.13
C ILE A 78 -9.06 -12.18 11.83
N GLU A 79 -8.16 -13.09 11.48
CA GLU A 79 -6.80 -13.16 12.02
C GLU A 79 -6.03 -11.85 11.82
N HIS A 80 -6.20 -11.23 10.65
CA HIS A 80 -5.57 -9.94 10.37
C HIS A 80 -6.14 -8.81 11.24
N LEU A 81 -7.46 -8.76 11.43
CA LEU A 81 -8.10 -7.77 12.32
C LEU A 81 -7.68 -7.97 13.79
N GLU A 82 -7.57 -9.21 14.26
CA GLU A 82 -7.05 -9.52 15.61
C GLU A 82 -5.63 -8.98 15.80
N SER A 83 -4.76 -9.16 14.80
CA SER A 83 -3.40 -8.62 14.81
C SER A 83 -3.39 -7.09 14.92
N ILE A 84 -4.24 -6.40 14.16
CA ILE A 84 -4.36 -4.93 14.22
C ILE A 84 -4.80 -4.49 15.61
N PHE A 85 -5.85 -5.09 16.18
CA PHE A 85 -6.35 -4.71 17.50
C PHE A 85 -5.38 -5.01 18.65
N THR A 86 -4.43 -5.93 18.45
CA THR A 86 -3.43 -6.28 19.47
C THR A 86 -2.17 -5.43 19.38
N ASN A 87 -1.78 -5.00 18.17
CA ASN A 87 -0.51 -4.32 17.92
C ASN A 87 -0.60 -2.78 17.90
N GLU A 88 -1.80 -2.20 17.86
CA GLU A 88 -1.97 -0.75 17.88
C GLU A 88 -2.09 -0.23 19.33
N ASP A 89 -1.33 0.82 19.66
CA ASP A 89 -1.41 1.54 20.95
C ASP A 89 -2.73 2.35 21.10
N HIS A 90 -3.63 2.26 20.12
CA HIS A 90 -4.87 3.01 20.05
C HIS A 90 -6.08 2.13 20.33
N ASN A 91 -7.05 2.70 21.07
CA ASN A 91 -8.31 2.03 21.35
C ASN A 91 -9.22 2.04 20.11
N ILE A 92 -9.12 1.01 19.26
CA ILE A 92 -9.95 0.85 18.06
C ILE A 92 -11.29 0.21 18.44
N ASN A 93 -12.37 0.98 18.28
CA ASN A 93 -13.73 0.56 18.66
C ASN A 93 -14.67 0.30 17.48
N THR A 94 -14.27 0.70 16.26
CA THR A 94 -15.16 0.70 15.09
C THR A 94 -14.49 0.01 13.91
N ILE A 95 -15.25 -0.86 13.23
CA ILE A 95 -14.87 -1.51 11.98
C ILE A 95 -15.77 -0.96 10.87
N VAL A 96 -15.19 -0.28 9.89
CA VAL A 96 -15.93 0.19 8.70
C VAL A 96 -15.64 -0.74 7.53
N MET A 97 -16.65 -1.50 7.08
CA MET A 97 -16.49 -2.48 6.02
C MET A 97 -16.84 -1.87 4.66
N VAL A 98 -15.83 -1.63 3.82
CA VAL A 98 -15.98 -1.05 2.46
C VAL A 98 -15.59 -2.06 1.37
N GLY A 99 -15.96 -1.79 0.12
CA GLY A 99 -15.70 -2.66 -1.03
C GLY A 99 -16.80 -3.69 -1.27
N GLY A 100 -16.79 -4.31 -2.45
CA GLY A 100 -17.89 -5.17 -2.90
C GLY A 100 -18.09 -6.43 -2.05
N PHE A 101 -17.05 -6.96 -1.41
CA PHE A 101 -17.20 -8.14 -0.53
C PHE A 101 -17.84 -7.79 0.82
N SER A 102 -17.74 -6.53 1.25
CA SER A 102 -18.38 -6.04 2.47
C SER A 102 -19.91 -6.01 2.38
N GLU A 103 -20.47 -6.14 1.18
CA GLU A 103 -21.92 -6.33 0.96
C GLU A 103 -22.38 -7.75 1.36
N SER A 104 -21.46 -8.72 1.44
CA SER A 104 -21.74 -10.10 1.85
C SER A 104 -22.26 -10.17 3.28
N LYS A 105 -23.54 -10.51 3.48
CA LYS A 105 -24.09 -10.69 4.84
C LYS A 105 -23.39 -11.82 5.61
N TYR A 106 -22.91 -12.86 4.92
CA TYR A 106 -22.12 -13.92 5.58
C TYR A 106 -20.82 -13.35 6.18
N LEU A 107 -20.07 -12.55 5.42
CA LEU A 107 -18.87 -11.88 5.93
C LEU A 107 -19.24 -10.97 7.11
N GLN A 108 -20.25 -10.11 6.95
CA GLN A 108 -20.69 -9.21 8.02
C GLN A 108 -21.07 -9.95 9.30
N GLN A 109 -21.74 -11.10 9.18
CA GLN A 109 -22.09 -11.93 10.34
C GLN A 109 -20.84 -12.52 11.00
N GLN A 110 -19.90 -13.07 10.22
CA GLN A 110 -18.68 -13.63 10.78
C GLN A 110 -17.83 -12.57 11.49
N ILE A 111 -17.71 -11.37 10.93
CA ILE A 111 -16.99 -10.25 11.55
C ILE A 111 -17.66 -9.80 12.86
N ARG A 112 -19.00 -9.66 12.88
CA ARG A 112 -19.73 -9.33 14.12
C ARG A 112 -19.60 -10.40 15.20
N LEU A 113 -19.53 -11.68 14.82
CA LEU A 113 -19.35 -12.79 15.76
C LEU A 113 -17.93 -12.84 16.33
N ALA A 114 -16.93 -12.57 15.50
CA ALA A 114 -15.53 -12.53 15.92
C ALA A 114 -15.23 -11.34 16.84
N PHE A 115 -15.88 -10.21 16.60
CA PHE A 115 -15.62 -8.95 17.31
C PHE A 115 -16.90 -8.35 17.92
N PRO A 116 -17.51 -9.01 18.92
CA PRO A 116 -18.79 -8.58 19.50
C PRO A 116 -18.69 -7.26 20.29
N ASP A 117 -17.48 -6.87 20.70
CA ASP A 117 -17.16 -5.63 21.40
C ASP A 117 -16.95 -4.44 20.44
N LYS A 118 -16.88 -4.68 19.12
CA LYS A 118 -16.62 -3.64 18.11
C LYS A 118 -17.90 -3.21 17.41
N GLN A 119 -17.99 -1.92 17.11
CA GLN A 119 -19.06 -1.37 16.28
C GLN A 119 -18.79 -1.63 14.79
N VAL A 120 -19.57 -2.50 14.15
CA VAL A 120 -19.43 -2.80 12.72
C VAL A 120 -20.38 -1.93 11.89
N ILE A 121 -19.80 -1.05 11.07
CA ILE A 121 -20.51 -0.13 10.16
C ILE A 121 -20.30 -0.60 8.72
N ILE A 122 -21.41 -0.69 7.96
CA ILE A 122 -21.38 -0.99 6.52
C ILE A 122 -22.05 0.18 5.81
N PRO A 123 -21.32 0.96 5.01
CA PRO A 123 -21.92 2.06 4.24
C PRO A 123 -22.94 1.56 3.23
N GLU A 124 -23.92 2.41 2.91
CA GLU A 124 -24.81 2.19 1.78
C GLU A 124 -23.99 2.18 0.48
N GLU A 125 -24.19 1.15 -0.35
CA GLU A 125 -23.35 0.88 -1.52
C GLU A 125 -21.87 0.75 -1.16
N ALA A 126 -21.54 -0.14 -0.22
CA ALA A 126 -20.17 -0.38 0.23
C ALA A 126 -19.18 -0.62 -0.94
N GLY A 127 -19.63 -1.24 -2.04
CA GLY A 127 -18.85 -1.40 -3.27
C GLY A 127 -18.44 -0.10 -3.98
N LEU A 128 -19.15 1.01 -3.72
CA LEU A 128 -18.87 2.35 -4.25
C LEU A 128 -18.27 3.29 -3.21
N ALA A 129 -18.20 2.90 -1.93
CA ALA A 129 -17.78 3.78 -0.84
C ALA A 129 -16.39 4.40 -1.08
N VAL A 130 -15.42 3.61 -1.56
CA VAL A 130 -14.06 4.10 -1.87
C VAL A 130 -14.07 5.11 -3.00
N LEU A 131 -14.82 4.85 -4.09
CA LEU A 131 -14.93 5.77 -5.23
C LEU A 131 -15.60 7.09 -4.84
N LYS A 132 -16.68 7.03 -4.05
CA LYS A 132 -17.35 8.21 -3.51
C LYS A 132 -16.41 9.04 -2.65
N GLY A 133 -15.68 8.38 -1.74
CA GLY A 133 -14.66 9.02 -0.90
C GLY A 133 -13.55 9.68 -1.72
N ALA A 134 -13.03 8.99 -2.74
CA ALA A 134 -12.01 9.54 -3.64
C ALA A 134 -12.52 10.77 -4.42
N THR A 135 -13.78 10.74 -4.87
CA THR A 135 -14.41 11.88 -5.56
C THR A 135 -14.55 13.09 -4.62
N MET A 136 -14.99 12.85 -3.39
CA MET A 136 -15.07 13.89 -2.36
C MET A 136 -13.70 14.47 -2.01
N PHE A 137 -12.68 13.61 -1.87
CA PHE A 137 -11.30 14.03 -1.63
C PHE A 137 -10.76 14.89 -2.76
N GLY A 138 -10.97 14.49 -4.02
CA GLY A 138 -10.57 15.29 -5.18
C GLY A 138 -11.27 16.65 -5.25
N TYR A 139 -12.53 16.73 -4.80
CA TYR A 139 -13.27 17.99 -4.70
C TYR A 139 -12.74 18.91 -3.59
N ASN A 140 -12.37 18.35 -2.44
CA ASN A 140 -11.79 19.10 -1.33
C ASN A 140 -10.70 18.30 -0.59
N MET A 141 -9.46 18.48 -1.05
CA MET A 141 -8.29 17.76 -0.52
C MET A 141 -7.92 18.16 0.92
N ARG A 142 -8.47 19.26 1.45
CA ARG A 142 -8.20 19.73 2.82
C ARG A 142 -8.96 18.94 3.90
N GLN A 143 -9.78 17.95 3.53
CA GLN A 143 -10.51 17.12 4.49
C GLN A 143 -9.64 16.06 5.19
N ILE A 144 -8.48 15.71 4.62
CA ILE A 144 -7.50 14.85 5.30
C ILE A 144 -6.52 15.77 5.99
N GLU A 145 -6.44 15.68 7.31
CA GLU A 145 -5.54 16.52 8.12
C GLU A 145 -4.20 15.82 8.36
N THR A 146 -4.19 14.51 8.58
CA THR A 146 -2.98 13.76 8.94
C THR A 146 -2.88 12.42 8.21
N ARG A 147 -1.65 11.95 7.95
CA ARG A 147 -1.35 10.64 7.39
C ARG A 147 -0.20 9.98 8.13
N ILE A 148 -0.24 8.66 8.26
CA ILE A 148 0.86 7.87 8.84
C ILE A 148 1.80 7.45 7.71
N SER A 149 3.10 7.74 7.86
CA SER A 149 4.10 7.33 6.87
C SER A 149 4.27 5.81 6.85
N ARG A 150 4.16 5.18 5.68
CA ARG A 150 4.37 3.73 5.50
C ARG A 150 5.85 3.31 5.46
N TYR A 151 6.74 4.27 5.27
CA TYR A 151 8.18 4.05 5.16
C TYR A 151 8.95 5.14 5.89
N THR A 152 10.19 4.85 6.21
CA THR A 152 11.16 5.87 6.56
C THR A 152 11.71 6.48 5.28
N PHE A 153 11.58 7.79 5.10
CA PHE A 153 12.08 8.49 3.92
C PHE A 153 13.31 9.31 4.26
N GLY A 154 14.24 9.39 3.32
CA GLY A 154 15.46 10.18 3.48
C GLY A 154 16.20 10.40 2.17
N LEU A 155 17.24 11.22 2.27
CA LEU A 155 18.10 11.57 1.14
C LEU A 155 19.44 10.84 1.27
N ALA A 156 20.01 10.46 0.14
CA ALA A 156 21.40 10.01 0.10
C ALA A 156 22.34 11.18 0.41
N LEU A 157 23.17 11.03 1.43
CA LEU A 157 24.13 12.04 1.85
C LEU A 157 25.57 11.54 1.66
N THR A 158 26.42 12.46 1.20
CA THR A 158 27.87 12.31 1.21
C THR A 158 28.45 13.35 2.16
N THR A 159 29.30 12.91 3.08
CA THR A 159 29.92 13.79 4.08
C THR A 159 31.38 13.44 4.29
N SER A 160 32.12 14.31 4.98
CA SER A 160 33.48 14.02 5.43
C SER A 160 33.48 12.87 6.43
N PHE A 161 34.46 11.98 6.33
CA PHE A 161 34.61 10.89 7.29
C PHE A 161 34.87 11.43 8.69
N ASP A 162 34.22 10.81 9.66
CA ASP A 162 34.34 11.11 11.08
C ASP A 162 34.51 9.77 11.78
N VAL A 163 35.65 9.59 12.45
CA VAL A 163 36.03 8.34 13.11
C VAL A 163 35.10 7.97 14.26
N HIS A 164 34.37 8.94 14.82
CA HIS A 164 33.44 8.71 15.93
C HIS A 164 32.01 8.41 15.47
N ALA A 165 31.65 8.85 14.26
CA ALA A 165 30.29 8.68 13.72
C ALA A 165 30.20 7.61 12.63
N HIS A 166 31.30 7.32 11.92
CA HIS A 166 31.28 6.49 10.73
C HIS A 166 32.18 5.26 10.87
N PRO A 167 31.70 4.08 10.44
CA PRO A 167 32.51 2.88 10.47
C PRO A 167 33.63 2.96 9.43
N ILE A 168 34.82 2.51 9.80
CA ILE A 168 36.04 2.68 8.99
C ILE A 168 35.96 2.01 7.61
N ASN A 169 35.15 0.95 7.48
CA ASN A 169 34.92 0.27 6.20
C ASN A 169 34.10 1.11 5.20
N ARG A 170 33.52 2.23 5.63
CA ARG A 170 32.80 3.20 4.79
C ARG A 170 33.68 4.40 4.39
N LEU A 171 34.92 4.48 4.89
CA LEU A 171 35.87 5.52 4.50
C LEU A 171 36.32 5.31 3.05
N VAL A 172 36.07 6.32 2.23
CA VAL A 172 36.63 6.44 0.89
C VAL A 172 37.58 7.63 0.87
N ILE A 173 38.83 7.42 0.46
CA ILE A 173 39.84 8.47 0.41
C ILE A 173 39.80 9.12 -0.98
N GLU A 174 39.44 10.40 -1.03
CA GLU A 174 39.51 11.20 -2.26
C GLU A 174 40.69 12.17 -2.21
N GLY A 175 41.63 11.97 -3.13
CA GLY A 175 42.84 12.79 -3.22
C GLY A 175 43.77 12.61 -2.01
N PRO A 176 44.73 13.53 -1.82
CA PRO A 176 45.82 13.31 -0.88
C PRO A 176 45.43 13.37 0.60
N LEU A 177 44.28 13.94 0.99
CA LEU A 177 44.02 14.29 2.39
C LEU A 177 42.54 14.30 2.86
N LYS A 178 41.54 13.96 2.05
CA LYS A 178 40.13 14.05 2.48
C LYS A 178 39.41 12.71 2.40
N GLY A 179 39.12 12.14 3.57
CA GLY A 179 38.22 11.00 3.71
C GLY A 179 36.76 11.42 3.59
N LYS A 180 35.96 10.66 2.85
CA LYS A 180 34.51 10.84 2.70
C LYS A 180 33.78 9.54 2.99
N VAL A 181 32.49 9.69 3.30
CA VAL A 181 31.53 8.60 3.41
C VAL A 181 30.40 8.88 2.43
N PHE A 182 30.06 7.88 1.63
CA PHE A 182 28.98 7.94 0.66
C PHE A 182 27.80 7.11 1.12
N GLY A 183 26.60 7.55 0.71
CA GLY A 183 25.38 6.76 0.86
C GLY A 183 24.86 6.69 2.29
N LEU A 184 25.13 7.70 3.12
CA LEU A 184 24.42 7.83 4.40
C LEU A 184 22.94 8.09 4.13
N PHE A 185 22.09 7.47 4.95
CA PHE A 185 20.67 7.70 4.91
C PHE A 185 20.33 8.91 5.80
N SER A 186 20.15 10.08 5.19
CA SER A 186 19.71 11.28 5.91
C SER A 186 18.19 11.23 6.09
N LYS A 187 17.74 10.66 7.21
CA LYS A 187 16.32 10.50 7.55
C LYS A 187 15.61 11.85 7.63
N LEU A 188 14.48 11.96 6.93
CA LEU A 188 13.57 13.10 6.96
C LEU A 188 12.26 12.75 7.66
N VAL A 189 11.75 11.55 7.40
CA VAL A 189 10.50 11.04 7.95
C VAL A 189 10.72 9.62 8.43
N GLU A 190 10.17 9.28 9.58
CA GLU A 190 10.20 7.91 10.11
C GLU A 190 8.93 7.13 9.74
N ILE A 191 9.06 5.82 9.51
CA ILE A 191 7.91 4.92 9.40
C ILE A 191 7.01 5.05 10.65
N GLY A 192 5.70 5.11 10.46
CA GLY A 192 4.75 5.31 11.56
C GLY A 192 4.58 6.78 12.00
N GLN A 193 5.40 7.71 11.51
CA GLN A 193 5.24 9.12 11.84
C GLN A 193 3.95 9.71 11.26
N ALA A 194 3.19 10.42 12.09
CA ALA A 194 2.06 11.23 11.65
C ALA A 194 2.54 12.52 10.97
N LEU A 195 2.05 12.75 9.75
CA LEU A 195 2.39 13.88 8.90
C LEU A 195 1.13 14.64 8.54
N ASP A 196 1.14 15.95 8.78
CA ASP A 196 0.03 16.80 8.40
C ASP A 196 -0.05 16.90 6.86
N ALA A 197 -1.19 16.56 6.29
CA ALA A 197 -1.40 16.63 4.86
C ALA A 197 -1.33 18.10 4.40
N ASN A 198 -0.63 18.33 3.29
CA ASN A 198 -0.31 19.64 2.71
C ASN A 198 0.72 20.46 3.51
N THR A 199 1.51 19.84 4.39
CA THR A 199 2.65 20.50 5.03
C THR A 199 3.99 20.02 4.46
N CYS A 200 4.95 20.94 4.44
CA CYS A 200 6.35 20.66 4.22
C CYS A 200 7.04 20.67 5.59
N ALA A 201 7.10 19.50 6.24
CA ALA A 201 7.49 19.43 7.64
C ALA A 201 8.98 19.12 7.83
N CYS A 202 9.60 18.43 6.88
CA CYS A 202 10.93 17.86 7.08
C CYS A 202 11.94 18.49 6.13
N THR A 203 13.03 19.03 6.72
CA THR A 203 14.04 19.76 5.96
C THR A 203 15.44 19.23 6.15
N GLN A 204 16.25 19.28 5.09
CA GLN A 204 17.69 19.10 5.17
C GLN A 204 18.38 20.22 4.39
N THR A 205 19.31 20.91 5.03
CA THR A 205 20.12 21.95 4.38
C THR A 205 21.44 21.37 3.91
N PHE A 206 21.78 21.65 2.64
CA PHE A 206 23.01 21.24 2.00
C PHE A 206 23.86 22.47 1.69
N VAL A 207 25.12 22.43 2.14
CA VAL A 207 26.12 23.45 1.84
C VAL A 207 27.05 22.86 0.77
N PRO A 208 27.11 23.46 -0.43
CA PRO A 208 28.02 22.98 -1.47
C PRO A 208 29.48 23.12 -1.02
N GLN A 209 30.29 22.11 -1.33
CA GLN A 209 31.75 22.22 -1.18
C GLN A 209 32.34 23.07 -2.31
N ASP A 210 33.58 23.55 -2.13
CA ASP A 210 34.27 24.40 -3.10
C ASP A 210 34.21 23.81 -4.53
N GLY A 211 33.75 24.62 -5.47
CA GLY A 211 33.63 24.26 -6.88
C GLY A 211 32.35 23.48 -7.26
N ILE A 212 31.50 23.10 -6.31
CA ILE A 212 30.22 22.44 -6.59
C ILE A 212 29.14 23.49 -6.89
N THR A 213 28.62 23.48 -8.11
CA THR A 213 27.55 24.39 -8.56
C THR A 213 26.18 23.72 -8.66
N TYR A 214 26.13 22.38 -8.62
CA TYR A 214 24.89 21.59 -8.58
C TYR A 214 25.15 20.21 -7.95
N TYR A 215 24.09 19.51 -7.54
CA TYR A 215 24.16 18.12 -7.08
C TYR A 215 22.88 17.34 -7.42
N ASP A 216 22.96 16.01 -7.38
CA ASP A 216 21.79 15.14 -7.54
C ASP A 216 21.21 14.77 -6.17
N ALA A 217 19.99 15.24 -5.88
CA ALA A 217 19.26 14.89 -4.67
C ALA A 217 18.54 13.55 -4.90
N CYS A 218 19.07 12.47 -4.32
CA CYS A 218 18.48 11.14 -4.44
C CYS A 218 17.59 10.82 -3.24
N LEU A 219 16.30 10.58 -3.50
CA LEU A 219 15.31 10.19 -2.50
C LEU A 219 15.25 8.66 -2.36
N TYR A 220 15.28 8.19 -1.13
CA TYR A 220 15.18 6.79 -0.74
C TYR A 220 14.04 6.57 0.26
N ALA A 221 13.53 5.35 0.26
CA ALA A 221 12.62 4.84 1.28
C ALA A 221 13.20 3.58 1.94
N SER A 222 12.78 3.30 3.17
CA SER A 222 13.16 2.12 3.92
C SER A 222 11.99 1.56 4.71
N THR A 223 11.91 0.23 4.82
CA THR A 223 10.99 -0.46 5.75
C THR A 223 11.52 -0.48 7.19
N SER A 224 12.77 -0.09 7.43
CA SER A 224 13.36 0.08 8.77
C SER A 224 13.05 1.48 9.33
N ALA A 225 12.86 1.61 10.64
CA ALA A 225 12.68 2.91 11.30
C ALA A 225 13.97 3.76 11.33
N ASN A 226 15.15 3.11 11.37
CA ASN A 226 16.43 3.79 11.55
C ASN A 226 17.52 3.25 10.59
N PRO A 227 17.31 3.33 9.26
CA PRO A 227 18.34 2.99 8.29
C PRO A 227 19.54 3.92 8.46
N GLN A 228 20.76 3.37 8.37
CA GLN A 228 22.00 4.16 8.47
C GLN A 228 22.59 4.44 7.09
N PHE A 229 22.46 3.49 6.16
CA PHE A 229 22.95 3.59 4.79
C PHE A 229 21.89 3.24 3.75
N ILE A 230 22.01 3.84 2.57
CA ILE A 230 21.06 3.65 1.46
C ILE A 230 21.19 2.27 0.76
N ASP A 231 22.25 1.53 1.04
CA ASP A 231 22.52 0.20 0.50
C ASP A 231 22.15 -0.94 1.46
N GLU A 232 21.50 -0.61 2.58
CA GLU A 232 20.89 -1.60 3.47
C GLU A 232 19.76 -2.37 2.75
N PRO A 233 19.54 -3.66 3.06
CA PRO A 233 18.56 -4.50 2.37
C PRO A 233 17.13 -3.94 2.37
N GLU A 234 16.77 -3.18 3.40
CA GLU A 234 15.46 -2.56 3.60
C GLU A 234 15.29 -1.26 2.80
N CYS A 235 16.38 -0.72 2.24
CA CYS A 235 16.40 0.56 1.54
C CYS A 235 16.24 0.40 0.01
N PHE A 236 15.49 1.31 -0.61
CA PHE A 236 15.32 1.36 -2.05
C PHE A 236 15.16 2.79 -2.58
N LYS A 237 15.70 3.04 -3.78
CA LYS A 237 15.68 4.37 -4.41
C LYS A 237 14.29 4.66 -4.98
N ILE A 238 13.72 5.81 -4.64
CA ILE A 238 12.47 6.32 -5.19
C ILE A 238 12.72 7.09 -6.48
N GLY A 239 13.73 7.95 -6.47
CA GLY A 239 14.07 8.80 -7.62
C GLY A 239 15.18 9.78 -7.30
N SER A 240 15.52 10.63 -8.25
CA SER A 240 16.46 11.73 -8.02
C SER A 240 16.21 12.92 -8.93
N PHE A 241 16.71 14.09 -8.54
CA PHE A 241 16.59 15.32 -9.30
C PHE A 241 17.76 16.27 -9.04
N VAL A 242 18.10 17.06 -10.05
CA VAL A 242 19.23 17.99 -9.97
C VAL A 242 18.82 19.26 -9.23
N VAL A 243 19.62 19.63 -8.24
CA VAL A 243 19.52 20.87 -7.49
C VAL A 243 20.69 21.78 -7.87
N ASN A 244 20.37 22.98 -8.34
CA ASN A 244 21.37 24.01 -8.61
C ASN A 244 21.70 24.77 -7.32
N CYS A 245 22.99 24.91 -7.03
CA CYS A 245 23.51 25.69 -5.92
C CYS A 245 23.85 27.13 -6.31
N THR A 246 23.83 27.45 -7.61
CA THR A 246 24.08 28.80 -8.12
C THR A 246 22.77 29.55 -8.28
N ASP A 247 22.74 30.80 -7.83
CA ASP A 247 21.66 31.71 -8.18
C ASP A 247 21.78 32.23 -9.62
N GLN A 248 20.84 33.10 -10.00
CA GLN A 248 20.79 33.74 -11.31
C GLN A 248 21.97 34.69 -11.60
N ASN A 249 22.71 35.12 -10.57
CA ASN A 249 23.91 35.96 -10.70
C ASN A 249 25.21 35.12 -10.71
N GLY A 250 25.10 33.80 -10.55
CA GLY A 250 26.24 32.88 -10.46
C GLY A 250 26.83 32.75 -9.06
N GLU A 251 26.18 33.30 -8.03
CA GLU A 251 26.62 33.15 -6.64
C GLU A 251 26.24 31.77 -6.12
N VAL A 252 27.23 31.04 -5.59
CA VAL A 252 27.03 29.72 -5.01
C VAL A 252 26.55 29.87 -3.56
N GLY A 253 25.43 29.23 -3.22
CA GLY A 253 24.89 29.23 -1.88
C GLY A 253 24.30 27.89 -1.44
N SER A 254 23.97 27.81 -0.16
CA SER A 254 23.32 26.64 0.43
C SER A 254 21.88 26.47 -0.07
N THR A 255 21.42 25.22 -0.12
CA THR A 255 20.05 24.87 -0.52
C THR A 255 19.36 24.08 0.58
N THR A 256 18.09 24.37 0.83
CA THR A 256 17.27 23.63 1.80
C THR A 256 16.25 22.79 1.04
N LEU A 257 16.26 21.48 1.26
CA LEU A 257 15.29 20.56 0.71
C LEU A 257 14.16 20.39 1.69
N TRP A 258 12.94 20.51 1.19
CA TRP A 258 11.70 20.33 1.90
C TRP A 258 11.00 19.11 1.33
N MET A 259 10.63 18.17 2.19
CA MET A 259 9.77 17.07 1.81
C MET A 259 8.33 17.44 2.18
N CYS A 260 7.48 17.47 1.16
CA CYS A 260 6.09 17.90 1.26
C CYS A 260 5.17 16.74 0.92
N PHE A 261 4.15 16.55 1.76
CA PHE A 261 3.15 15.49 1.62
C PHE A 261 1.81 16.10 1.23
N GLY A 262 1.58 16.30 -0.07
CA GLY A 262 0.37 16.97 -0.56
C GLY A 262 -0.76 16.04 -1.00
N GLY A 263 -0.45 14.81 -1.45
CA GLY A 263 -1.44 13.96 -2.13
C GLY A 263 -1.05 12.48 -2.13
N THR A 264 -1.23 11.79 -3.26
CA THR A 264 -0.72 10.41 -3.49
C THR A 264 0.76 10.37 -3.87
N GLU A 265 1.41 11.53 -3.83
CA GLU A 265 2.76 11.77 -4.30
C GLU A 265 3.58 12.44 -3.19
N ILE A 266 4.89 12.25 -3.27
CA ILE A 266 5.88 12.98 -2.50
C ILE A 266 6.41 14.11 -3.36
N VAL A 267 6.38 15.33 -2.85
CA VAL A 267 7.05 16.46 -3.50
C VAL A 267 8.30 16.80 -2.70
N VAL A 268 9.44 16.86 -3.37
CA VAL A 268 10.68 17.39 -2.77
C VAL A 268 10.97 18.74 -3.42
N LEU A 269 11.03 19.78 -2.60
CA LEU A 269 11.28 21.16 -3.00
C LEU A 269 12.65 21.58 -2.50
N ALA A 270 13.57 21.90 -3.40
CA ALA A 270 14.84 22.53 -3.07
C ALA A 270 14.70 24.05 -3.18
N VAL A 271 15.13 24.79 -2.15
CA VAL A 271 15.12 26.26 -2.10
C VAL A 271 16.54 26.75 -1.92
N HIS A 272 17.02 27.62 -2.81
CA HIS A 272 18.30 28.31 -2.65
C HIS A 272 18.17 29.39 -1.59
N ASN A 273 18.96 29.30 -0.52
CA ASN A 273 18.73 30.08 0.70
C ASN A 273 19.02 31.59 0.54
N ILE A 274 19.79 32.00 -0.46
CA ILE A 274 20.11 33.42 -0.72
C ILE A 274 19.05 34.05 -1.64
N SER A 275 18.78 33.43 -2.79
CA SER A 275 17.92 34.00 -3.83
C SER A 275 16.44 33.62 -3.68
N GLY A 276 16.12 32.60 -2.90
CA GLY A 276 14.77 32.03 -2.79
C GLY A 276 14.32 31.24 -4.02
N LEU A 277 15.18 31.10 -5.04
CA LEU A 277 14.88 30.28 -6.22
C LEU A 277 14.61 28.84 -5.79
N ASN A 278 13.59 28.22 -6.38
CA ASN A 278 13.21 26.86 -6.04
C ASN A 278 13.11 25.96 -7.27
N THR A 279 13.37 24.68 -7.02
CA THR A 279 13.19 23.59 -7.96
C THR A 279 12.49 22.48 -7.22
N SER A 280 11.52 21.82 -7.85
CA SER A 280 10.79 20.71 -7.23
C SER A 280 10.80 19.47 -8.12
N ALA A 281 10.77 18.31 -7.48
CA ALA A 281 10.50 17.04 -8.14
C ALA A 281 9.33 16.34 -7.45
N VAL A 282 8.53 15.64 -8.26
CA VAL A 282 7.37 14.86 -7.82
C VAL A 282 7.69 13.38 -8.00
N PHE A 283 7.45 12.61 -6.95
CA PHE A 283 7.70 11.18 -6.91
C PHE A 283 6.44 10.44 -6.50
N ASN A 284 6.20 9.29 -7.12
CA ASN A 284 5.13 8.40 -6.69
C ASN A 284 5.52 7.72 -5.38
N LEU A 285 4.53 7.56 -4.49
CA LEU A 285 4.71 6.71 -3.33
C LEU A 285 4.94 5.26 -3.80
N PRO A 286 5.90 4.53 -3.20
CA PRO A 286 6.05 3.11 -3.46
C PRO A 286 4.78 2.35 -3.05
N GLU A 287 4.39 1.36 -3.86
CA GLU A 287 3.17 0.57 -3.66
C GLU A 287 3.20 -0.24 -2.36
#